data_AF-A0A7K3L536-F1
#
_entry.id   AF-A0A7K3L536-F1
#
_cell.length_a   1.000
_cell.length_b   1.000
_cell.length_c   1.000
_cell.angle_alpha   90.00
_cell.angle_beta   90.00
_cell.angle_gamma   90.00
#
_symmetry.space_group_name_H-M   'P 1'
#
loop_
_entity.id
_entity.type
_entity.pdbx_description
1 polymer ?
#
loop_
_entity_poly.entity_id
_entity_poly.type
_entity_poly.pdbx_seq_one_letter_code
_entity_poly.pdbx_strand_id
1 'polypeptide(L)'
;AGASGRGGGARRGAGAVADVAPETGARLTGGEQRALRKLMASNEKKADTLRGKIEAKRQEMAQADPSDYLVLTALQEEIADFESQIEALELEWLEAAEKLGE
;
A
#
# COMPACT_ATOMS: atom_id res chain seq x y z
N ALA A 1 -7.99 50.99 -43.93
CA ALA A 1 -6.58 50.73 -43.58
C ALA A 1 -6.56 49.38 -42.86
N GLY A 2 -6.01 48.27 -43.37
CA GLY A 2 -4.68 48.09 -43.97
C GLY A 2 -3.65 48.10 -42.84
N ALA A 3 -2.82 47.10 -42.52
CA ALA A 3 -2.34 45.88 -43.19
C ALA A 3 -2.00 44.83 -42.10
N SER A 4 -2.28 43.54 -42.26
CA SER A 4 -1.43 42.49 -42.86
C SER A 4 0.00 42.40 -42.30
N GLY A 5 0.28 41.33 -41.55
CA GLY A 5 1.61 40.87 -41.17
C GLY A 5 1.64 39.34 -41.06
N ARG A 6 1.91 38.68 -42.19
CA ARG A 6 2.13 37.23 -42.33
C ARG A 6 3.50 36.85 -41.76
N GLY A 7 3.56 35.72 -41.08
CA GLY A 7 4.81 35.02 -40.73
C GLY A 7 4.57 33.51 -40.76
N GLY A 8 4.69 32.92 -41.95
CA GLY A 8 4.63 31.47 -42.14
C GLY A 8 5.94 30.79 -41.75
N GLY A 9 5.83 29.54 -41.30
CA GLY A 9 6.98 28.70 -40.97
C GLY A 9 6.56 27.27 -40.70
N ALA A 10 5.91 26.63 -41.66
CA ALA A 10 5.72 25.18 -41.64
C ALA A 10 7.06 24.49 -41.98
N ARG A 11 7.53 23.56 -41.14
CA ARG A 11 8.15 22.31 -41.61
C ARG A 11 7.80 21.16 -40.67
N ARG A 12 7.15 20.18 -41.29
CA ARG A 12 6.93 18.81 -40.86
C ARG A 12 8.20 18.18 -40.31
N GLY A 13 8.11 17.60 -39.12
CA GLY A 13 8.94 16.50 -38.67
C GLY A 13 8.03 15.28 -38.48
N ALA A 14 7.71 14.61 -39.58
CA ALA A 14 7.16 13.27 -39.53
C ALA A 14 8.27 12.33 -39.06
N GLY A 15 8.07 11.74 -37.90
CA GLY A 15 8.95 10.76 -37.29
C GLY A 15 8.17 9.98 -36.25
N ALA A 16 6.97 9.51 -36.63
CA ALA A 16 6.30 8.45 -35.90
C ALA A 16 7.13 7.17 -36.10
N VAL A 17 8.18 7.03 -35.30
CA VAL A 17 8.65 5.71 -34.94
C VAL A 17 7.66 5.22 -33.90
N ALA A 18 6.64 4.51 -34.37
CA ALA A 18 5.93 3.57 -33.53
C ALA A 18 6.93 2.46 -33.20
N ASP A 19 7.78 2.73 -32.21
CA ASP A 19 8.58 1.72 -31.56
C ASP A 19 7.60 0.90 -30.73
N VAL A 20 7.15 -0.20 -31.33
CA VAL A 20 6.34 -1.22 -30.65
C VAL A 20 7.29 -2.00 -29.77
N ALA A 21 7.73 -1.35 -28.68
CA ALA A 21 8.43 -2.00 -27.60
C ALA A 21 7.44 -2.93 -26.87
N PRO A 22 7.89 -4.11 -26.40
CA PRO A 22 7.01 -5.11 -25.83
C PRO A 22 6.26 -4.55 -24.61
N GLU A 23 4.96 -4.80 -24.55
CA GLU A 23 4.08 -4.54 -23.41
C GLU A 23 4.56 -5.36 -22.19
N THR A 24 5.60 -4.89 -21.52
CA THR A 24 6.01 -5.34 -20.20
C THR A 24 6.03 -4.11 -19.27
N GLY A 25 4.91 -3.87 -18.59
CA GLY A 25 4.83 -2.92 -17.48
C GLY A 25 4.55 -1.48 -17.88
N ALA A 26 3.27 -1.09 -17.91
CA ALA A 26 2.91 0.31 -17.86
C ALA A 26 3.57 0.95 -16.61
N ARG A 27 4.43 1.95 -16.83
CA ARG A 27 5.10 2.66 -15.74
C ARG A 27 4.04 3.33 -14.87
N LEU A 28 4.00 2.99 -13.57
CA LEU A 28 3.06 3.60 -12.62
C LEU A 28 3.09 5.12 -12.72
N THR A 29 1.91 5.71 -12.82
CA THR A 29 1.74 7.17 -12.76
C THR A 29 2.17 7.70 -11.39
N GLY A 30 2.53 8.97 -11.31
CA GLY A 30 2.86 9.60 -10.02
C GLY A 30 1.70 9.57 -9.02
N GLY A 31 0.45 9.50 -9.49
CA GLY A 31 -0.74 9.32 -8.65
C GLY A 31 -0.80 7.95 -8.01
N GLU A 32 -0.61 6.88 -8.80
CA GLU A 32 -0.56 5.50 -8.31
C GLU A 32 0.59 5.28 -7.33
N GLN A 33 1.77 5.82 -7.63
CA GLN A 33 2.91 5.73 -6.71
C GLN A 33 2.64 6.39 -5.35
N ARG A 34 1.98 7.56 -5.33
CA ARG A 34 1.58 8.21 -4.07
C ARG A 34 0.51 7.40 -3.33
N ALA A 35 -0.43 6.78 -4.06
CA ALA A 35 -1.45 5.94 -3.46
C ALA A 35 -0.85 4.69 -2.79
N LEU A 36 0.10 4.02 -3.46
CA LEU A 36 0.82 2.86 -2.90
C LEU A 36 1.62 3.23 -1.64
N ARG A 37 2.38 4.33 -1.66
CA ARG A 37 3.08 4.80 -0.45
C ARG A 37 2.15 5.14 0.70
N LYS A 38 0.97 5.71 0.39
CA LYS A 38 -0.05 5.99 1.39
C LYS A 38 -0.65 4.70 1.96
N LEU A 39 -0.87 3.68 1.11
CA LEU A 39 -1.32 2.36 1.54
C LEU A 39 -0.32 1.74 2.51
N MET A 40 0.96 1.71 2.15
CA MET A 40 2.05 1.20 3.00
C MET A 40 2.07 1.89 4.37
N ALA A 41 2.11 3.23 4.39
CA ALA A 41 2.09 4.00 5.64
C ALA A 41 0.79 3.81 6.45
N SER A 42 -0.33 3.52 5.78
CA SER A 42 -1.58 3.17 6.47
C SER A 42 -1.53 1.78 7.07
N ASN A 43 -0.95 0.81 6.37
CA ASN A 43 -0.86 -0.57 6.83
C ASN A 43 0.09 -0.69 8.03
N GLU A 44 1.21 0.03 8.01
CA GLU A 44 2.11 0.17 9.18
C GLU A 44 1.37 0.68 10.42
N LYS A 45 0.64 1.79 10.30
CA LYS A 45 -0.13 2.38 11.43
C LYS A 45 -1.21 1.43 11.95
N LYS A 46 -1.87 0.68 11.06
CA LYS A 46 -2.86 -0.32 11.46
C LYS A 46 -2.19 -1.49 12.19
N ALA A 47 -1.07 -2.00 11.67
CA ALA A 47 -0.29 -3.05 12.31
C ALA A 47 0.17 -2.62 13.71
N ASP A 48 0.68 -1.40 13.87
CA ASP A 48 1.06 -0.85 15.19
C ASP A 48 -0.13 -0.78 16.16
N THR A 49 -1.30 -0.39 15.66
CA THR A 49 -2.53 -0.38 16.45
C THR A 49 -2.91 -1.79 16.91
N LEU A 50 -2.81 -2.79 16.03
CA LEU A 50 -3.10 -4.19 16.36
C LEU A 50 -2.08 -4.74 17.36
N ARG A 51 -0.78 -4.43 17.21
CA ARG A 51 0.26 -4.77 18.19
C ARG A 51 -0.06 -4.20 19.57
N GLY A 52 -0.57 -2.97 19.65
CA GLY A 52 -1.06 -2.39 20.90
C GLY A 52 -2.25 -3.14 21.51
N LYS A 53 -3.17 -3.66 20.69
CA LYS A 53 -4.28 -4.49 21.16
C LYS A 53 -3.82 -5.85 21.66
N ILE A 54 -2.85 -6.48 20.97
CA ILE A 54 -2.23 -7.73 21.41
C ILE A 54 -1.59 -7.54 22.79
N GLU A 55 -0.86 -6.45 23.00
CA GLU A 55 -0.26 -6.16 24.30
C GLU A 55 -1.33 -5.98 25.40
N ALA A 56 -2.42 -5.27 25.12
CA ALA A 56 -3.54 -5.15 26.05
C ALA A 56 -4.17 -6.52 26.39
N LYS A 57 -4.33 -7.41 25.41
CA LYS A 57 -4.85 -8.77 25.63
C LYS A 57 -3.89 -9.65 26.41
N ARG A 58 -2.58 -9.52 26.17
CA ARG A 58 -1.55 -10.21 26.97
C ARG A 58 -1.57 -9.75 28.43
N GLN A 59 -1.81 -8.47 28.68
CA GLN A 59 -2.01 -7.94 30.04
C GLN A 59 -3.30 -8.46 30.67
N GLU A 60 -4.41 -8.49 29.94
CA GLU A 60 -5.67 -9.08 30.41
C GLU A 60 -5.49 -10.55 30.79
N MET A 61 -4.79 -11.32 29.95
CA MET A 61 -4.47 -12.73 30.20
C MET A 61 -3.57 -12.92 31.42
N ALA A 62 -2.60 -12.03 31.65
CA ALA A 62 -1.75 -12.07 32.83
C ALA A 62 -2.52 -11.82 34.15
N GLN A 63 -3.66 -11.13 34.08
CA GLN A 63 -4.54 -10.86 35.22
C GLN A 63 -5.67 -11.88 35.38
N ALA A 64 -5.90 -12.73 34.39
CA ALA A 64 -6.93 -13.76 34.40
C ALA A 64 -6.57 -14.90 35.38
N ASP A 65 -7.60 -15.61 35.87
CA ASP A 65 -7.40 -16.81 36.69
C ASP A 65 -6.73 -17.91 35.85
N PRO A 66 -5.56 -18.45 36.27
CA PRO A 66 -4.87 -19.52 35.54
C PRO A 66 -5.67 -20.82 35.39
N SER A 67 -6.73 -21.01 36.17
CA SER A 67 -7.63 -22.16 36.09
C SER A 67 -8.87 -21.94 35.22
N ASP A 68 -9.14 -20.70 34.79
CA ASP A 68 -10.25 -20.38 33.88
C ASP A 68 -9.82 -20.55 32.42
N TYR A 69 -9.74 -21.80 32.00
CA TYR A 69 -9.30 -22.16 30.65
C TYR A 69 -10.20 -21.58 29.55
N LEU A 70 -11.49 -21.34 29.81
CA LEU A 70 -12.39 -20.76 28.80
C LEU A 70 -12.00 -19.32 28.50
N VAL A 71 -11.74 -18.52 29.55
CA VAL A 71 -11.26 -17.14 29.40
C VAL A 71 -9.89 -17.11 28.73
N LEU A 72 -8.96 -17.95 29.18
CA LEU A 72 -7.61 -18.01 28.62
C LEU A 72 -7.63 -18.39 27.13
N THR A 73 -8.43 -19.38 26.73
CA THR A 73 -8.59 -19.76 25.32
C THR A 73 -9.16 -18.62 24.49
N ALA A 74 -10.22 -17.95 24.96
CA ALA A 74 -10.80 -16.82 24.23
C ALA A 74 -9.80 -15.67 24.02
N LEU A 75 -9.02 -15.32 25.05
CA LEU A 75 -7.98 -14.29 24.93
C LEU A 75 -6.88 -14.70 23.94
N GLN A 76 -6.51 -15.97 23.92
CA GLN A 76 -5.50 -16.48 23.01
C GLN A 76 -6.00 -16.50 21.55
N GLU A 77 -7.27 -16.84 21.32
CA GLU A 77 -7.93 -16.76 20.02
C GLU A 77 -7.98 -15.32 19.49
N GLU A 78 -8.32 -14.35 20.36
CA GLU A 78 -8.31 -12.93 20.00
C GLU A 78 -6.90 -12.42 19.65
N ILE A 79 -5.87 -12.87 20.38
CA ILE A 79 -4.47 -12.55 20.05
C ILE A 79 -4.10 -13.13 18.68
N ALA A 80 -4.43 -14.39 18.41
CA ALA A 80 -4.12 -15.05 17.14
C ALA A 80 -4.83 -14.37 15.96
N ASP A 81 -6.07 -13.91 16.14
CA ASP A 81 -6.80 -13.15 15.11
C ASP A 81 -6.11 -11.81 14.80
N PHE A 82 -5.65 -11.07 15.83
CA PHE A 82 -4.89 -9.84 15.60
C PHE A 82 -3.54 -10.10 14.92
N GLU A 83 -2.84 -11.19 15.28
CA GLU A 83 -1.59 -11.58 14.63
C GLU A 83 -1.83 -11.91 13.14
N SER A 84 -2.89 -12.66 12.81
CA SER A 84 -3.27 -12.93 11.41
C SER A 84 -3.63 -11.66 10.62
N GLN A 85 -4.31 -10.70 11.25
CA GLN A 85 -4.60 -9.40 10.62
C GLN A 85 -3.33 -8.59 10.36
N ILE A 86 -2.32 -8.66 11.25
CA ILE A 86 -1.02 -8.02 11.03
C ILE A 86 -0.32 -8.65 9.83
N GLU A 87 -0.27 -9.99 9.76
CA GLU A 87 0.35 -10.71 8.64
C GLU A 87 -0.31 -10.33 7.29
N ALA A 88 -1.63 -10.21 7.25
CA ALA A 88 -2.34 -9.78 6.04
C ALA A 88 -1.97 -8.34 5.63
N LEU A 89 -1.85 -7.42 6.60
CA LEU A 89 -1.43 -6.04 6.33
C LEU A 89 0.02 -5.95 5.87
N GLU A 90 0.91 -6.78 6.43
CA GLU A 90 2.32 -6.89 6.06
C GLU A 90 2.48 -7.48 4.66
N LEU A 91 1.67 -8.47 4.30
CA LEU A 91 1.63 -9.01 2.93
C LEU A 91 1.18 -7.95 1.92
N GLU A 92 0.09 -7.22 2.20
CA GLU A 92 -0.35 -6.12 1.34
C GLU A 92 0.72 -5.02 1.22
N TRP A 93 1.46 -4.75 2.30
CA TRP A 93 2.57 -3.81 2.29
C TRP A 93 3.68 -4.27 1.35
N LEU A 94 4.07 -5.56 1.43
CA LEU A 94 5.10 -6.15 0.56
C LEU A 94 4.69 -6.08 -0.91
N GLU A 95 3.45 -6.45 -1.23
CA GLU A 95 2.94 -6.34 -2.60
C GLU A 95 2.94 -4.89 -3.13
N ALA A 96 2.69 -3.91 -2.25
CA ALA A 96 2.75 -2.50 -2.61
C ALA A 96 4.20 -2.03 -2.85
N ALA A 97 5.15 -2.50 -2.03
CA ALA A 97 6.57 -2.23 -2.20
C ALA A 97 7.11 -2.83 -3.50
N GLU A 98 6.76 -4.08 -3.82
CA GLU A 98 7.12 -4.75 -5.07
C GLU A 98 6.61 -3.97 -6.31
N LYS A 99 5.37 -3.49 -6.25
CA LYS A 99 4.79 -2.64 -7.33
C LYS A 99 5.54 -1.33 -7.50
N LEU A 100 6.06 -0.74 -6.41
CA LEU A 100 6.87 0.48 -6.44
C LEU A 100 8.32 0.21 -6.88
N GLY A 101 8.79 -1.04 -6.81
CA GLY A 101 10.18 -1.42 -7.05
C GLY A 101 11.11 -1.00 -5.91
N GLU A 102 10.61 -1.02 -4.67
CA GLU A 102 11.38 -0.75 -3.44
C GLU A 102 12.09 -1.99 -2.88
#